data_AF-A0AAW0CY85-F1
#
_entry.id   AF-A0AAW0CY85-F1
#
_cell.length_a   1.000
_cell.length_b   1.000
_cell.length_c   1.000
_cell.angle_alpha   90.00
_cell.angle_beta   90.00
_cell.angle_gamma   90.00
#
_symmetry.space_group_name_H-M   'P 1'
#
loop_
_entity.id
_entity.type
_entity.pdbx_description
1 polymer ?
#
loop_
_entity_poly.entity_id
_entity_poly.type
_entity_poly.pdbx_seq_one_letter_code
_entity_poly.pdbx_strand_id
1 'polypeptide(L)'
;MRDLLCIAPLVSKMWQATTTTPCLQRILFFEPDPSANPSRPTQNPLLAGIFSPFFTRLVNKFTFPWPGTLGSIKAMPWAKNSDAFRRAGASWRRMLVTQPPVRTLAVRRVNNGTGGFSYRLATMSDLSLRMGYLYDLVLPFTEDGMWFCVDWDGAGSEHDSDATLHFCTFLIDGNEPVKRDTQFESEDMQIVEISFGPSNFVGDDLLSVFQ
;
A
#
# COMPACT_ATOMS: atom_id res chain seq x y z
N MET A 1 -17.65 1.43 14.52
CA MET A 1 -17.41 0.47 13.41
C MET A 1 -16.75 -0.83 13.87
N ARG A 2 -15.73 -0.80 14.74
CA ARG A 2 -15.07 -2.04 15.23
C ARG A 2 -16.05 -3.02 15.89
N ASP A 3 -17.02 -2.52 16.63
CA ASP A 3 -18.04 -3.32 17.30
C ASP A 3 -19.00 -4.02 16.31
N LEU A 4 -19.21 -3.45 15.12
CA LEU A 4 -19.99 -4.11 14.07
C LEU A 4 -19.28 -5.36 13.52
N LEU A 5 -17.95 -5.37 13.53
CA LEU A 5 -17.17 -6.52 13.05
C LEU A 5 -16.94 -7.59 14.11
N CYS A 6 -16.87 -7.20 15.39
CA CYS A 6 -16.52 -8.11 16.47
C CYS A 6 -17.72 -8.55 17.31
N ILE A 7 -18.72 -7.67 17.50
CA ILE A 7 -19.82 -7.89 18.45
C ILE A 7 -21.12 -8.26 17.72
N ALA A 8 -21.45 -7.59 16.61
CA ALA A 8 -22.70 -7.84 15.90
C ALA A 8 -22.94 -9.32 15.50
N PRO A 9 -21.93 -10.10 15.05
CA PRO A 9 -22.13 -11.51 14.74
C PRO A 9 -22.45 -12.40 15.95
N LEU A 10 -22.07 -11.95 17.16
CA LEU A 10 -22.24 -12.71 18.41
C LEU A 10 -23.59 -12.45 19.10
N VAL A 11 -24.29 -11.38 18.72
CA VAL A 11 -25.56 -10.97 19.34
C VAL A 11 -26.75 -11.76 18.78
N SER A 12 -26.83 -11.93 17.44
CA SER A 12 -27.86 -12.76 16.81
C SER A 12 -27.54 -13.12 15.35
N LYS A 13 -28.20 -14.16 14.84
CA LYS A 13 -28.13 -14.55 13.41
C LYS A 13 -28.64 -13.43 12.47
N MET A 14 -29.60 -12.63 12.92
CA MET A 14 -30.14 -11.51 12.14
C MET A 14 -29.14 -10.37 12.01
N TRP A 15 -28.43 -10.05 13.09
CA TRP A 15 -27.37 -9.05 13.10
C TRP A 15 -26.17 -9.52 12.26
N GLN A 16 -25.81 -10.80 12.37
CA GLN A 16 -24.84 -11.43 11.48
C GLN A 16 -25.24 -11.30 10.00
N ALA A 17 -26.50 -11.60 9.65
CA ALA A 17 -26.99 -11.43 8.27
C ALA A 17 -26.91 -9.96 7.81
N THR A 18 -27.18 -9.00 8.70
CA THR A 18 -27.08 -7.57 8.36
C THR A 18 -25.64 -7.17 8.06
N THR A 19 -24.64 -7.75 8.74
CA THR A 19 -23.23 -7.50 8.40
C THR A 19 -22.85 -7.95 6.99
N THR A 20 -23.59 -8.89 6.39
CA THR A 20 -23.32 -9.39 5.03
C THR A 20 -24.00 -8.58 3.91
N THR A 21 -24.74 -7.52 4.26
CA THR A 21 -25.42 -6.67 3.28
C THR A 21 -24.40 -5.92 2.40
N PRO A 22 -24.58 -5.84 1.07
CA PRO A 22 -23.63 -5.17 0.17
C PRO A 22 -23.33 -3.71 0.55
N CYS A 23 -24.34 -2.93 0.95
CA CYS A 23 -24.14 -1.54 1.37
C CYS A 23 -23.18 -1.43 2.55
N LEU A 24 -23.32 -2.33 3.54
CA LEU A 24 -22.47 -2.33 4.72
C LEU A 24 -21.08 -2.90 4.41
N GLN A 25 -20.99 -3.92 3.56
CA GLN A 25 -19.71 -4.45 3.06
C GLN A 25 -18.92 -3.37 2.31
N ARG A 26 -19.57 -2.50 1.53
CA ARG A 26 -18.94 -1.35 0.88
C ARG A 26 -18.44 -0.32 1.89
N ILE A 27 -19.26 0.07 2.87
CA ILE A 27 -18.86 1.00 3.94
C ILE A 27 -17.69 0.45 4.76
N LEU A 28 -17.66 -0.86 4.98
CA LEU A 28 -16.57 -1.55 5.67
C LEU A 28 -15.41 -1.93 4.74
N PHE A 29 -15.41 -1.46 3.49
CA PHE A 29 -14.34 -1.70 2.52
C PHE A 29 -14.10 -3.19 2.22
N PHE A 30 -15.06 -4.09 2.40
CA PHE A 30 -14.94 -5.49 1.94
C PHE A 30 -15.30 -5.67 0.48
N GLU A 31 -16.12 -4.77 -0.06
CA GLU A 31 -16.55 -4.72 -1.46
C GLU A 31 -16.27 -3.35 -2.08
N PRO A 32 -16.00 -3.27 -3.39
CA PRO A 32 -15.87 -2.00 -4.11
C PRO A 32 -17.17 -1.20 -4.07
N ASP A 33 -17.05 0.11 -3.85
CA ASP A 33 -18.16 1.03 -4.00
C ASP A 33 -18.19 1.60 -5.43
N PRO A 34 -19.19 1.27 -6.26
CA PRO A 34 -19.30 1.78 -7.62
C PRO A 34 -19.60 3.28 -7.69
N SER A 35 -20.05 3.88 -6.58
CA SER A 35 -20.31 5.32 -6.48
C SER A 35 -19.10 6.15 -6.05
N ALA A 36 -17.98 5.48 -5.70
CA ALA A 36 -16.78 6.16 -5.26
C ALA A 36 -16.12 6.95 -6.39
N ASN A 37 -15.70 8.18 -6.10
CA ASN A 37 -15.09 9.06 -7.08
C ASN A 37 -13.62 8.66 -7.34
N PRO A 38 -13.24 8.29 -8.58
CA PRO A 38 -11.86 7.93 -8.90
C PRO A 38 -10.87 9.09 -8.74
N SER A 39 -11.30 10.34 -8.90
CA SER A 39 -10.46 11.52 -8.71
C SER A 39 -10.18 11.83 -7.23
N ARG A 40 -10.93 11.21 -6.30
CA ARG A 40 -10.80 11.44 -4.86
C ARG A 40 -10.98 10.13 -4.09
N PRO A 41 -10.03 9.18 -4.17
CA PRO A 41 -10.14 7.94 -3.45
C PRO A 41 -10.07 8.17 -1.96
N THR A 42 -10.97 7.49 -1.26
CA THR A 42 -11.06 7.48 0.18
C THR A 42 -10.23 6.32 0.72
N GLN A 43 -9.31 6.59 1.64
CA GLN A 43 -8.56 5.56 2.34
C GLN A 43 -9.46 4.89 3.40
N ASN A 44 -9.24 3.60 3.64
CA ASN A 44 -9.97 2.87 4.67
C ASN A 44 -9.58 3.35 6.08
N PRO A 45 -10.47 4.03 6.83
CA PRO A 45 -10.12 4.62 8.12
C PRO A 45 -9.86 3.58 9.20
N LEU A 46 -10.44 2.37 9.08
CA LEU A 46 -10.22 1.29 10.04
C LEU A 46 -8.81 0.71 9.91
N LEU A 47 -8.33 0.58 8.68
CA LEU A 47 -6.97 0.13 8.41
C LEU A 47 -5.97 1.24 8.69
N ALA A 48 -6.24 2.48 8.30
CA ALA A 48 -5.36 3.62 8.55
C ALA A 48 -5.07 3.84 10.04
N GLY A 49 -6.06 3.60 10.92
CA GLY A 49 -5.84 3.68 12.36
C GLY A 49 -4.92 2.59 12.92
N ILE A 50 -4.93 1.38 12.33
CA ILE A 50 -4.18 0.21 12.83
C ILE A 50 -2.80 0.09 12.15
N PHE A 51 -2.73 0.43 10.87
CA PHE A 51 -1.57 0.33 9.99
C PHE A 51 -1.12 1.71 9.50
N SER A 52 -1.20 2.73 10.36
CA SER A 52 -0.91 4.13 10.00
C SER A 52 0.34 4.35 9.10
N PRO A 53 1.49 3.69 9.32
CA PRO A 53 2.66 3.83 8.44
C PRO A 53 2.39 3.51 6.96
N PHE A 54 1.45 2.60 6.68
CA PHE A 54 1.09 2.18 5.33
C PHE A 54 0.26 3.24 4.61
N PHE A 55 -0.49 4.04 5.35
CA PHE A 55 -1.43 5.05 4.82
C PHE A 55 -0.90 6.48 4.90
N THR A 56 0.25 6.67 5.54
CA THR A 56 0.84 7.99 5.73
C THR A 56 1.47 8.45 4.42
N ARG A 57 0.86 9.47 3.81
CA ARG A 57 1.43 10.13 2.64
C ARG A 57 2.62 10.99 3.06
N LEU A 58 3.72 10.86 2.32
CA LEU A 58 4.84 11.78 2.43
C LEU A 58 4.46 13.08 1.73
N VAL A 59 4.25 14.14 2.51
CA VAL A 59 4.01 15.48 1.95
C VAL A 59 5.29 16.06 1.35
N ASN A 60 6.46 15.62 1.85
CA ASN A 60 7.71 15.69 1.11
C ASN A 60 8.60 14.48 1.47
N LYS A 61 9.45 14.07 0.52
CA LYS A 61 10.35 12.90 0.65
C LYS A 61 11.55 13.16 1.58
N PHE A 62 11.68 14.38 2.11
CA PHE A 62 12.82 14.85 2.90
C PHE A 62 12.47 15.20 4.36
N THR A 63 11.20 15.08 4.80
CA THR A 63 10.76 15.47 6.14
C THR A 63 11.00 14.32 7.09
N PHE A 64 11.86 14.56 8.06
CA PHE A 64 12.04 13.67 9.18
C PHE A 64 10.98 13.91 10.25
N PRO A 65 10.44 12.88 10.92
CA PRO A 65 10.72 11.46 10.73
C PRO A 65 9.92 10.85 9.57
N TRP A 66 10.58 10.01 8.78
CA TRP A 66 9.89 9.29 7.73
C TRP A 66 8.90 8.25 8.32
N PRO A 67 7.69 8.08 7.76
CA PRO A 67 6.71 7.08 8.19
C PRO A 67 7.21 5.67 7.85
N GLY A 68 6.98 4.67 8.69
CA GLY A 68 7.44 3.29 8.37
C GLY A 68 8.89 3.01 8.74
N THR A 69 9.48 3.81 9.63
CA THR A 69 10.72 3.41 10.31
C THR A 69 10.47 2.26 11.28
N LEU A 70 11.51 1.49 11.61
CA LEU A 70 11.43 0.43 12.62
C LEU A 70 10.86 0.93 13.96
N GLY A 71 11.16 2.18 14.34
CA GLY A 71 10.60 2.82 15.54
C GLY A 71 9.08 3.04 15.44
N SER A 72 8.63 3.58 14.30
CA SER A 72 7.19 3.76 14.03
C SER A 72 6.44 2.43 14.03
N ILE A 73 7.02 1.38 13.44
CA ILE A 73 6.42 0.05 13.35
C ILE A 73 6.34 -0.59 14.74
N LYS A 74 7.43 -0.59 15.52
CA LYS A 74 7.48 -1.14 16.89
C LYS A 74 6.50 -0.48 17.85
N ALA A 75 6.17 0.80 17.62
CA ALA A 75 5.19 1.52 18.44
C ALA A 75 3.74 1.07 18.19
N MET A 76 3.47 0.38 17.08
CA MET A 76 2.10 0.07 16.67
C MET A 76 1.50 -1.11 17.46
N PRO A 77 0.15 -1.17 17.56
CA PRO A 77 -0.54 -2.26 18.25
C PRO A 77 -0.22 -3.66 17.72
N TRP A 78 0.08 -3.78 16.43
CA TRP A 78 0.38 -5.06 15.79
C TRP A 78 1.80 -5.56 16.01
N ALA A 79 2.78 -4.66 16.21
CA ALA A 79 4.12 -5.07 16.62
C ALA A 79 4.14 -5.69 18.03
N LYS A 80 3.19 -5.31 18.89
CA LYS A 80 3.01 -5.90 20.23
C LYS A 80 2.31 -7.26 20.22
N ASN A 81 1.64 -7.62 19.13
CA ASN A 81 0.90 -8.88 18.98
C ASN A 81 1.04 -9.40 17.54
N SER A 82 2.28 -9.62 17.11
CA SER A 82 2.61 -9.96 15.72
C SER A 82 1.88 -11.22 15.23
N ASP A 83 1.66 -12.21 16.10
CA ASP A 83 0.99 -13.46 15.74
C ASP A 83 -0.47 -13.25 15.33
N ALA A 84 -1.20 -12.36 16.01
CA ALA A 84 -2.57 -12.02 15.64
C ALA A 84 -2.64 -11.33 14.25
N PHE A 85 -1.59 -10.62 13.86
CA PHE A 85 -1.48 -9.91 12.59
C PHE A 85 -0.84 -10.73 11.45
N ARG A 86 -0.23 -11.88 11.77
CA ARG A 86 0.20 -12.87 10.77
C ARG A 86 -0.89 -13.88 10.42
N ARG A 87 -2.03 -13.89 11.13
CA ARG A 87 -3.13 -14.82 10.87
C ARG A 87 -3.74 -14.63 9.47
N ALA A 88 -3.63 -15.66 8.61
CA ALA A 88 -4.15 -15.65 7.24
C ALA A 88 -5.66 -15.37 7.16
N GLY A 89 -6.44 -15.86 8.12
CA GLY A 89 -7.90 -15.69 8.17
C GLY A 89 -8.39 -14.38 8.79
N ALA A 90 -7.52 -13.40 9.04
CA ALA A 90 -7.94 -12.15 9.66
C ALA A 90 -8.81 -11.31 8.70
N SER A 91 -9.93 -10.78 9.18
CA SER A 91 -10.90 -10.05 8.35
C SER A 91 -10.29 -8.82 7.67
N TRP A 92 -9.39 -8.12 8.35
CA TRP A 92 -8.70 -6.95 7.80
C TRP A 92 -7.89 -7.29 6.54
N ARG A 93 -7.37 -8.52 6.40
CA ARG A 93 -6.63 -8.94 5.18
C ARG A 93 -7.51 -8.88 3.93
N ARG A 94 -8.82 -9.03 4.10
CA ARG A 94 -9.80 -8.99 3.01
C ARG A 94 -10.35 -7.59 2.74
N MET A 95 -10.02 -6.60 3.57
CA MET A 95 -10.51 -5.23 3.37
C MET A 95 -9.67 -4.51 2.32
N LEU A 96 -10.34 -3.70 1.51
CA LEU A 96 -9.75 -2.77 0.57
C LEU A 96 -8.98 -1.68 1.30
N VAL A 97 -7.87 -1.27 0.72
CA VAL A 97 -7.03 -0.16 1.20
C VAL A 97 -7.70 1.18 0.87
N THR A 98 -8.31 1.30 -0.31
CA THR A 98 -9.03 2.50 -0.76
C THR A 98 -10.32 2.18 -1.48
N GLN A 99 -11.17 3.19 -1.65
CA GLN A 99 -12.31 3.20 -2.57
C GLN A 99 -12.30 4.47 -3.45
N PRO A 100 -12.40 4.36 -4.78
CA PRO A 100 -12.46 3.11 -5.53
C PRO A 100 -11.16 2.30 -5.39
N PRO A 101 -11.19 0.99 -5.66
CA PRO A 101 -10.02 0.16 -5.45
C PRO A 101 -8.86 0.51 -6.38
N VAL A 102 -7.65 0.57 -5.83
CA VAL A 102 -6.43 0.74 -6.61
C VAL A 102 -6.00 -0.59 -7.25
N ARG A 103 -5.40 -0.48 -8.45
CA ARG A 103 -4.84 -1.61 -9.22
C ARG A 103 -3.31 -1.63 -9.24
N THR A 104 -2.67 -0.49 -9.01
CA THR A 104 -1.21 -0.32 -9.06
C THR A 104 -0.68 0.26 -7.76
N LEU A 105 0.39 -0.35 -7.26
CA LEU A 105 1.03 0.01 -6.01
C LEU A 105 2.55 0.06 -6.21
N ALA A 106 3.20 1.12 -5.75
CA ALA A 106 4.64 1.20 -5.58
C ALA A 106 4.99 1.24 -4.09
N VAL A 107 5.91 0.39 -3.66
CA VAL A 107 6.55 0.51 -2.35
C VAL A 107 7.99 0.89 -2.53
N ARG A 108 8.34 2.10 -2.07
CA ARG A 108 9.71 2.59 -2.05
C ARG A 108 10.40 2.12 -0.79
N ARG A 109 11.64 1.69 -0.94
CA ARG A 109 12.58 1.30 0.11
C ARG A 109 13.86 2.12 -0.01
N VAL A 110 14.49 2.46 1.10
CA VAL A 110 15.87 2.95 1.12
C VAL A 110 16.83 1.78 1.36
N ASN A 111 17.86 1.68 0.53
CA ASN A 111 18.88 0.64 0.62
C ASN A 111 19.98 1.07 1.61
N ASN A 112 20.34 0.18 2.53
CA ASN A 112 21.42 0.47 3.49
C ASN A 112 22.79 0.58 2.79
N GLY A 113 23.66 1.43 3.33
CA GLY A 113 25.10 1.45 3.07
C GLY A 113 25.57 2.35 1.91
N THR A 114 24.72 2.64 0.92
CA THR A 114 25.15 3.41 -0.27
C THR A 114 24.19 4.53 -0.68
N GLY A 115 23.14 4.84 0.09
CA GLY A 115 22.25 5.97 -0.22
C GLY A 115 21.35 5.78 -1.45
N GLY A 116 21.25 4.56 -1.97
CA GLY A 116 20.31 4.19 -3.05
C GLY A 116 18.90 3.88 -2.52
N PHE A 117 17.94 3.76 -3.44
CA PHE A 117 16.57 3.32 -3.13
C PHE A 117 16.13 2.24 -4.13
N SER A 118 15.21 1.39 -3.70
CA SER A 118 14.52 0.46 -4.60
C SER A 118 13.02 0.63 -4.52
N TYR A 119 12.33 0.22 -5.57
CA TYR A 119 10.87 0.13 -5.61
C TYR A 119 10.47 -1.31 -5.82
N ARG A 120 9.44 -1.74 -5.11
CA ARG A 120 8.60 -2.87 -5.53
C ARG A 120 7.33 -2.33 -6.11
N LEU A 121 7.17 -2.46 -7.42
CA LEU A 121 5.91 -2.21 -8.07
C LEU A 121 5.08 -3.49 -8.03
N ALA A 122 3.83 -3.39 -7.65
CA ALA A 122 2.85 -4.46 -7.74
C ALA A 122 1.65 -3.99 -8.59
N THR A 123 1.39 -4.72 -9.66
CA THR A 123 0.23 -4.51 -10.54
C THR A 123 -0.73 -5.68 -10.37
N MET A 124 -2.00 -5.35 -10.14
CA MET A 124 -3.07 -6.33 -9.98
C MET A 124 -3.84 -6.44 -11.31
N SER A 125 -3.97 -7.67 -11.82
CA SER A 125 -4.67 -7.98 -13.08
C SER A 125 -6.16 -7.69 -12.95
N ASP A 126 -6.81 -8.26 -11.93
CA ASP A 126 -8.27 -8.15 -11.74
C ASP A 126 -8.68 -7.84 -10.28
N LEU A 127 -7.75 -7.92 -9.34
CA LEU A 127 -8.04 -7.73 -7.93
C LEU A 127 -7.89 -6.27 -7.50
N SER A 128 -8.83 -5.88 -6.67
CA SER A 128 -8.81 -4.66 -5.91
C SER A 128 -7.77 -4.78 -4.78
N LEU A 129 -6.86 -3.81 -4.62
CA LEU A 129 -5.80 -3.87 -3.60
C LEU A 129 -6.40 -4.05 -2.19
N ARG A 130 -6.18 -5.24 -1.62
CA ARG A 130 -6.57 -5.58 -0.25
C ARG A 130 -5.39 -5.48 0.69
N MET A 131 -5.67 -5.22 1.96
CA MET A 131 -4.65 -5.04 2.99
C MET A 131 -3.78 -6.28 3.17
N GLY A 132 -4.29 -7.49 2.94
CA GLY A 132 -3.49 -8.71 3.06
C GLY A 132 -2.28 -8.70 2.13
N TYR A 133 -2.50 -8.39 0.86
CA TYR A 133 -1.43 -8.27 -0.14
C TYR A 133 -0.45 -7.15 0.19
N LEU A 134 -0.97 -5.97 0.54
CA LEU A 134 -0.14 -4.84 0.94
C LEU A 134 0.71 -5.18 2.18
N TYR A 135 0.12 -5.86 3.17
CA TYR A 135 0.81 -6.29 4.38
C TYR A 135 1.95 -7.25 4.05
N ASP A 136 1.69 -8.28 3.24
CA ASP A 136 2.68 -9.30 2.89
C ASP A 136 3.81 -8.72 2.01
N LEU A 137 3.52 -7.69 1.20
CA LEU A 137 4.51 -7.00 0.38
C LEU A 137 5.45 -6.10 1.20
N VAL A 138 4.92 -5.44 2.23
CA VAL A 138 5.67 -4.50 3.08
C VAL A 138 6.39 -5.22 4.23
N LEU A 139 5.84 -6.32 4.74
CA LEU A 139 6.36 -7.03 5.91
C LEU A 139 7.87 -7.32 5.83
N PRO A 140 8.45 -7.81 4.71
CA PRO A 140 9.89 -8.05 4.61
C PRO A 140 10.74 -6.80 4.89
N PHE A 141 10.28 -5.61 4.47
CA PHE A 141 10.99 -4.36 4.73
C PHE A 141 11.02 -3.99 6.21
N THR A 142 9.95 -4.34 6.93
CA THR A 142 9.86 -4.09 8.37
C THR A 142 10.79 -4.99 9.17
N GLU A 143 11.00 -6.24 8.73
CA GLU A 143 11.85 -7.22 9.39
C GLU A 143 13.34 -6.88 9.21
N ASP A 144 13.72 -6.35 8.05
CA ASP A 144 15.07 -5.85 7.76
C ASP A 144 15.41 -4.52 8.49
N GLY A 145 14.44 -3.94 9.21
CA GLY A 145 14.58 -2.64 9.87
C GLY A 145 14.68 -1.47 8.89
N MET A 146 14.31 -1.70 7.63
CA MET A 146 14.39 -0.72 6.57
C MET A 146 13.21 0.25 6.66
N TRP A 147 13.47 1.47 6.22
CA TRP A 147 12.40 2.43 5.98
C TRP A 147 11.69 2.12 4.66
N PHE A 148 10.36 2.27 4.66
CA PHE A 148 9.54 2.16 3.45
C PHE A 148 8.48 3.26 3.38
N CYS A 149 8.03 3.60 2.18
CA CYS A 149 6.78 4.32 1.97
C CYS A 149 5.95 3.65 0.88
N VAL A 150 4.63 3.84 0.98
CA VAL A 150 3.68 3.19 0.09
C VAL A 150 2.98 4.28 -0.75
N ASP A 151 3.15 4.19 -2.06
CA ASP A 151 2.57 5.09 -3.04
C ASP A 151 1.60 4.26 -3.91
N TRP A 152 0.32 4.65 -3.96
CA TRP A 152 -0.69 3.95 -4.75
C TRP A 152 -1.54 4.95 -5.56
N ASP A 153 -2.01 4.51 -6.72
CA ASP A 153 -2.73 5.33 -7.69
C ASP A 153 -3.99 5.99 -7.09
N GLY A 154 -4.32 7.18 -7.61
CA GLY A 154 -5.46 7.98 -7.20
C GLY A 154 -5.24 8.79 -5.93
N ALA A 155 -4.12 8.65 -5.22
CA ALA A 155 -3.85 9.36 -3.98
C ALA A 155 -3.60 10.90 -4.15
N GLY A 156 -4.41 11.60 -4.95
CA GLY A 156 -4.79 13.01 -4.83
C GLY A 156 -3.70 14.01 -4.45
N SER A 157 -2.50 13.92 -5.03
CA SER A 157 -1.55 15.02 -5.03
C SER A 157 -1.08 15.23 -6.46
N GLU A 158 -1.38 16.40 -7.02
CA GLU A 158 -1.26 16.70 -8.44
C GLU A 158 0.15 16.60 -9.02
N HIS A 159 1.25 16.46 -8.25
CA HIS A 159 2.59 16.69 -8.80
C HIS A 159 3.73 15.71 -8.47
N ASP A 160 3.65 14.74 -7.55
CA ASP A 160 4.85 13.93 -7.20
C ASP A 160 4.64 12.42 -6.93
N SER A 161 3.50 12.02 -6.37
CA SER A 161 3.18 10.59 -6.18
C SER A 161 2.76 9.92 -7.49
N ASP A 162 1.95 10.63 -8.28
CA ASP A 162 1.54 10.20 -9.62
C ASP A 162 2.76 10.11 -10.55
N ALA A 163 3.65 11.11 -10.49
CA ALA A 163 4.92 11.10 -11.22
C ALA A 163 5.82 9.92 -10.80
N THR A 164 5.87 9.55 -9.51
CA THR A 164 6.64 8.39 -9.04
C THR A 164 6.11 7.08 -9.63
N LEU A 165 4.78 6.88 -9.57
CA LEU A 165 4.14 5.67 -10.05
C LEU A 165 4.19 5.59 -11.58
N HIS A 166 3.93 6.71 -12.28
CA HIS A 166 4.08 6.85 -13.72
C HIS A 166 5.51 6.61 -14.17
N PHE A 167 6.51 7.16 -13.47
CA PHE A 167 7.92 6.92 -13.77
C PHE A 167 8.27 5.43 -13.59
N CYS A 168 7.85 4.80 -12.49
CA CYS A 168 8.09 3.36 -12.28
C CYS A 168 7.41 2.50 -13.36
N THR A 169 6.18 2.84 -13.74
CA THR A 169 5.43 2.14 -14.79
C THR A 169 6.09 2.34 -16.16
N PHE A 170 6.49 3.58 -16.48
CA PHE A 170 7.24 3.91 -17.69
C PHE A 170 8.54 3.12 -17.80
N LEU A 171 9.30 2.95 -16.71
CA LEU A 171 10.53 2.15 -16.72
C LEU A 171 10.30 0.64 -16.93
N ILE A 172 9.10 0.15 -16.64
CA ILE A 172 8.72 -1.24 -16.93
C ILE A 172 8.34 -1.37 -18.41
N ASP A 173 7.51 -0.45 -18.89
CA ASP A 173 6.95 -0.48 -20.24
C ASP A 173 7.94 0.03 -21.31
N GLY A 174 8.93 0.83 -20.91
CA GLY A 174 9.91 1.51 -21.76
C GLY A 174 11.36 1.16 -21.41
N ASN A 175 11.96 0.30 -22.25
CA ASN A 175 13.36 0.13 -22.68
C ASN A 175 14.61 0.75 -21.99
N GLU A 176 14.57 1.35 -20.80
CA GLU A 176 15.77 1.82 -20.09
C GLU A 176 16.51 0.66 -19.39
N PRO A 177 17.86 0.67 -19.31
CA PRO A 177 18.66 -0.39 -18.70
C PRO A 177 18.64 -0.28 -17.16
N VAL A 178 17.46 -0.30 -16.56
CA VAL A 178 17.34 -0.42 -15.10
C VAL A 178 17.52 -1.87 -14.72
N LYS A 179 18.36 -2.14 -13.72
CA LYS A 179 18.55 -3.51 -13.19
C LYS A 179 17.23 -3.96 -12.56
N ARG A 180 16.52 -4.83 -13.28
CA ARG A 180 15.40 -5.61 -12.77
C ARG A 180 16.00 -6.75 -11.98
N ASP A 181 15.94 -6.64 -10.66
CA ASP A 181 16.61 -7.62 -9.80
C ASP A 181 15.74 -8.87 -9.62
N THR A 182 14.42 -8.75 -9.66
CA THR A 182 13.50 -9.90 -9.54
C THR A 182 12.10 -9.58 -10.09
N GLN A 183 11.51 -10.53 -10.81
CA GLN A 183 10.11 -10.51 -11.24
C GLN A 183 9.40 -11.72 -10.62
N PHE A 184 8.31 -11.47 -9.91
CA PHE A 184 7.45 -12.51 -9.35
C PHE A 184 6.05 -12.38 -9.95
N GLU A 185 5.56 -13.44 -10.56
CA GLU A 185 4.24 -13.48 -11.18
C GLU A 185 3.37 -14.52 -10.48
N SER A 186 2.21 -14.07 -10.03
CA SER A 186 1.08 -14.89 -9.62
C SER A 186 -0.07 -14.62 -10.59
N GLU A 187 -1.05 -15.53 -10.70
CA GLU A 187 -2.26 -15.33 -11.53
C GLU A 187 -2.96 -13.99 -11.23
N ASP A 188 -2.84 -13.52 -9.99
CA ASP A 188 -3.53 -12.36 -9.44
C ASP A 188 -2.67 -11.08 -9.32
N MET A 189 -1.34 -11.19 -9.44
CA MET A 189 -0.42 -10.10 -9.11
C MET A 189 0.94 -10.27 -9.78
N GLN A 190 1.41 -9.21 -10.42
CA GLN A 190 2.80 -9.10 -10.90
C GLN A 190 3.58 -8.15 -9.99
N ILE A 191 4.75 -8.59 -9.52
CA ILE A 191 5.69 -7.78 -8.74
C ILE A 191 6.99 -7.61 -9.53
N VAL A 192 7.44 -6.37 -9.65
CA VAL A 192 8.73 -6.01 -10.24
C VAL A 192 9.56 -5.23 -9.22
N GLU A 193 10.79 -5.67 -8.95
CA GLU A 193 11.75 -4.94 -8.12
C GLU A 193 12.74 -4.15 -8.99
N ILE A 194 12.85 -2.85 -8.70
CA ILE A 194 13.64 -1.87 -9.45
C ILE A 194 14.60 -1.19 -8.48
N SER A 195 15.92 -1.31 -8.71
CA SER A 195 16.95 -0.74 -7.82
C SER A 195 17.70 0.42 -8.46
N PHE A 196 17.87 1.51 -7.71
CA PHE A 196 18.66 2.68 -8.10
C PHE A 196 19.90 2.81 -7.20
N GLY A 197 21.05 3.00 -7.83
CA GLY A 197 22.31 3.29 -7.13
C GLY A 197 22.42 4.74 -6.65
N PRO A 198 23.42 5.06 -5.80
CA PRO A 198 23.66 6.40 -5.24
C PRO A 198 23.73 7.56 -6.26
N SER A 199 24.07 7.27 -7.51
CA SER A 199 24.46 8.28 -8.51
C SER A 199 23.35 8.67 -9.50
N ASN A 200 22.16 8.07 -9.41
CA ASN A 200 21.20 8.13 -10.53
C ASN A 200 20.07 9.15 -10.34
N PHE A 201 20.13 10.01 -9.32
CA PHE A 201 19.07 10.96 -9.04
C PHE A 201 19.63 12.32 -8.61
N VAL A 202 19.81 13.21 -9.59
CA VAL A 202 19.67 14.65 -9.35
C VAL A 202 18.17 14.91 -9.41
N GLY A 203 17.61 15.53 -8.37
CA GLY A 203 16.16 15.68 -8.16
C GLY A 203 15.38 16.41 -9.27
N ASP A 204 16.05 16.86 -10.33
CA ASP A 204 15.48 17.54 -11.48
C ASP A 204 14.99 16.58 -12.59
N ASP A 205 15.44 15.32 -12.61
CA ASP A 205 15.14 14.38 -13.72
C ASP A 205 13.72 13.80 -13.69
N LEU A 206 13.04 13.79 -12.54
CA LEU A 206 11.63 13.38 -12.51
C LEU A 206 10.69 14.44 -13.08
N LEU A 207 11.09 15.72 -13.10
CA LEU A 207 10.28 16.80 -13.66
C LEU A 207 10.57 17.02 -15.16
N SER A 208 11.76 16.67 -15.64
CA SER A 208 12.16 16.82 -17.05
C SER A 208 11.57 15.75 -17.98
N VAL A 209 11.23 14.57 -17.46
CA VAL A 209 10.55 13.49 -18.22
C VAL A 209 9.08 13.82 -18.55
N PHE A 210 8.49 14.82 -17.89
CA PHE A 210 7.08 15.22 -18.08
C PHE A 210 6.89 16.62 -18.70
N GLN A 211 7.90 17.21 -19.36
CA GLN A 211 7.77 18.41 -20.21
C GLN A 211 7.69 18.04 -21.69
#